data_AF-A0A350BW87-F1
#
_entry.id   AF-A0A350BW87-F1
#
_cell.length_a   1.000
_cell.length_b   1.000
_cell.length_c   1.000
_cell.angle_alpha   90.00
_cell.angle_beta   90.00
_cell.angle_gamma   90.00
#
_symmetry.space_group_name_H-M   'P 1'
#
loop_
_entity.id
_entity.type
_entity.pdbx_description
1 polymer ?
#
loop_
_entity_poly.entity_id
_entity_poly.type
_entity_poly.pdbx_seq_one_letter_code
_entity_poly.pdbx_strand_id
1 'polypeptide(L)'
;MNLTDKKIAIIGLGYVGLPLAVEFGKKYTTVGFDINQNRIDELLEGKDATLEVEPADLKLADKLSFSTNLEDIKECNIYIITVPTPIDKNKRPDLSPLEKSSESISKVLKKGDIVIYESTVFPGCTEEVCVPILEEGSGLTYNKDFYCGYSPERINPGDKVRTVTKIVKVTSGSTPEIAEVVDQLYKYI
;
A
#
# COMPACT_ATOMS: atom_id res chain seq x y z
N MET A 1 -14.70 -13.08 -2.39
CA MET A 1 -14.88 -11.66 -2.82
C MET A 1 -14.46 -11.59 -4.29
N ASN A 2 -15.20 -10.92 -5.18
CA ASN A 2 -14.71 -10.71 -6.55
C ASN A 2 -13.70 -9.55 -6.55
N LEU A 3 -12.44 -9.82 -6.90
CA LEU A 3 -11.35 -8.82 -6.93
C LEU A 3 -11.39 -7.93 -8.17
N THR A 4 -12.09 -8.33 -9.24
CA THR A 4 -12.05 -7.61 -10.53
C THR A 4 -12.72 -6.22 -10.49
N ASP A 5 -13.66 -6.00 -9.58
CA ASP A 5 -14.35 -4.71 -9.41
C ASP A 5 -13.71 -3.82 -8.33
N LYS A 6 -12.63 -4.29 -7.68
CA LYS A 6 -12.01 -3.59 -6.56
C LYS A 6 -11.02 -2.54 -7.06
N LYS A 7 -11.07 -1.37 -6.42
CA LYS A 7 -10.11 -0.28 -6.63
C LYS A 7 -9.04 -0.30 -5.55
N ILE A 8 -7.79 -0.08 -5.95
CA ILE A 8 -6.62 -0.18 -5.07
C ILE A 8 -6.02 1.21 -4.88
N ALA A 9 -5.68 1.57 -3.64
CA ALA A 9 -4.84 2.72 -3.33
C ALA A 9 -3.48 2.21 -2.83
N ILE A 10 -2.39 2.69 -3.42
CA ILE A 10 -1.03 2.44 -2.92
C ILE A 10 -0.53 3.70 -2.23
N ILE A 11 -0.17 3.61 -0.95
CA ILE A 11 0.14 4.75 -0.08
C ILE A 11 1.64 4.82 0.16
N GLY A 12 2.28 5.82 -0.42
CA GLY A 12 3.73 6.04 -0.40
C GLY A 12 4.41 5.45 -1.64
N LEU A 13 4.74 6.31 -2.60
CA LEU A 13 5.24 5.93 -3.92
C LEU A 13 6.77 5.91 -3.97
N GLY A 14 7.38 5.29 -2.97
CA GLY A 14 8.82 5.04 -2.93
C GLY A 14 9.24 3.82 -3.75
N TYR A 15 10.41 3.28 -3.41
CA TYR A 15 11.02 2.14 -4.10
C TYR A 15 10.22 0.82 -3.97
N VAL A 16 9.28 0.73 -3.01
CA VAL A 16 8.34 -0.39 -2.87
C VAL A 16 7.01 -0.08 -3.53
N GLY A 17 6.39 1.04 -3.14
CA GLY A 17 5.04 1.38 -3.54
C GLY A 17 4.88 1.66 -5.03
N LEU A 18 5.83 2.34 -5.68
CA LEU A 18 5.69 2.64 -7.10
C LEU A 18 5.68 1.37 -7.98
N PRO A 19 6.63 0.42 -7.85
CA PRO A 19 6.56 -0.84 -8.57
C PRO A 19 5.24 -1.60 -8.36
N LEU A 20 4.72 -1.64 -7.13
CA LEU A 20 3.42 -2.28 -6.84
C LEU A 20 2.27 -1.54 -7.54
N ALA A 21 2.25 -0.21 -7.47
CA ALA A 21 1.23 0.61 -8.12
C ALA A 21 1.19 0.38 -9.64
N VAL A 22 2.37 0.22 -10.26
CA VAL A 22 2.51 -0.06 -11.69
C VAL A 22 1.97 -1.45 -12.03
N GLU A 23 2.36 -2.49 -11.30
CA GLU A 23 1.86 -3.83 -11.60
C GLU A 23 0.35 -3.97 -11.37
N PHE A 24 -0.16 -3.46 -10.26
CA PHE A 24 -1.60 -3.44 -10.03
C PHE A 24 -2.32 -2.57 -11.06
N GLY A 25 -1.74 -1.44 -11.46
CA GLY A 25 -2.25 -0.52 -12.47
C GLY A 25 -2.33 -1.09 -13.88
N LYS A 26 -1.64 -2.20 -14.18
CA LYS A 26 -1.81 -2.95 -15.45
C LYS A 26 -3.12 -3.75 -15.48
N LYS A 27 -3.79 -3.96 -14.35
CA LYS A 27 -4.95 -4.87 -14.24
C LYS A 27 -6.16 -4.26 -13.53
N TYR A 28 -5.92 -3.60 -12.41
CA TYR A 28 -6.92 -3.02 -11.53
C TYR A 28 -6.86 -1.50 -11.61
N THR A 29 -8.00 -0.85 -11.42
CA THR A 29 -8.02 0.60 -11.20
C THR A 29 -7.26 0.91 -9.92
N THR A 30 -6.13 1.60 -10.09
CA THR A 30 -5.16 1.84 -9.02
C THR A 30 -4.88 3.33 -8.90
N VAL A 31 -4.90 3.84 -7.68
CA VAL A 31 -4.47 5.21 -7.36
C VAL A 31 -3.17 5.13 -6.56
N GLY A 32 -2.09 5.61 -7.15
CA GLY A 32 -0.85 5.88 -6.42
C GLY A 32 -1.00 7.18 -5.64
N PHE A 33 -0.96 7.10 -4.32
CA PHE A 33 -1.08 8.24 -3.43
C PHE A 33 0.24 8.53 -2.71
N ASP A 34 0.68 9.78 -2.74
CA ASP A 34 1.82 10.25 -1.97
C ASP A 34 1.54 11.65 -1.42
N ILE A 35 2.05 11.97 -0.24
CA ILE A 35 1.88 13.31 0.35
C ILE A 35 2.79 14.35 -0.32
N ASN A 36 3.82 13.92 -1.05
CA ASN A 36 4.79 14.77 -1.69
C ASN A 36 4.33 15.16 -3.10
N GLN A 37 3.87 16.41 -3.28
CA GLN A 37 3.44 16.92 -4.58
C GLN A 37 4.53 16.82 -5.66
N ASN A 38 5.78 17.11 -5.33
CA ASN A 38 6.87 17.00 -6.29
C ASN A 38 7.05 15.57 -6.80
N ARG A 39 6.81 14.56 -5.94
CA ARG A 39 6.86 13.15 -6.32
C ARG A 39 5.73 12.82 -7.30
N ILE A 40 4.52 13.33 -7.07
CA ILE A 40 3.39 13.13 -7.97
C ILE A 40 3.63 13.83 -9.32
N ASP A 41 4.11 15.07 -9.32
CA ASP A 41 4.40 15.82 -10.55
C ASP A 41 5.45 15.10 -11.42
N GLU A 42 6.50 14.58 -10.79
CA GLU A 42 7.54 13.78 -11.45
C GLU A 42 6.98 12.51 -12.12
N LEU A 43 6.12 11.78 -11.41
CA LEU A 43 5.51 10.55 -11.91
C LEU A 43 4.52 10.81 -13.05
N LEU A 44 3.80 11.94 -12.99
CA LEU A 44 2.93 12.40 -14.09
C LEU A 44 3.73 12.76 -15.35
N GLU A 45 4.98 13.19 -15.21
CA GLU A 45 5.92 13.35 -16.33
C GLU A 45 6.52 12.02 -16.83
N GLY A 46 6.16 10.88 -16.22
CA GLY A 46 6.65 9.55 -16.58
C GLY A 46 8.09 9.29 -16.15
N LYS A 47 8.56 9.95 -15.08
CA LYS A 47 9.91 9.81 -14.52
C LYS A 47 9.84 9.17 -13.14
N ASP A 48 10.86 8.38 -12.81
CA ASP A 48 11.01 7.80 -11.48
C ASP A 48 12.43 8.04 -10.92
N ALA A 49 12.53 8.91 -9.93
CA ALA A 49 13.76 9.24 -9.22
C ALA A 49 14.27 8.10 -8.32
N THR A 50 13.43 7.11 -8.00
CA THR A 50 13.90 5.90 -7.29
C THR A 50 14.64 4.95 -8.22
N LEU A 51 14.51 5.15 -9.53
CA LEU A 51 15.08 4.30 -10.59
C LEU A 51 14.60 2.86 -10.49
N GLU A 52 13.48 2.58 -9.84
CA GLU A 52 12.95 1.22 -9.71
C GLU A 52 12.01 0.85 -10.85
N VAL A 53 11.35 1.84 -11.45
CA VAL A 53 10.46 1.64 -12.59
C VAL A 53 10.96 2.40 -13.81
N GLU A 54 11.05 1.70 -14.95
CA GLU A 54 11.40 2.32 -16.22
C GLU A 54 10.20 3.14 -16.78
N PRO A 55 10.44 4.25 -17.49
CA PRO A 55 9.37 5.05 -18.10
C PRO A 55 8.42 4.26 -19.02
N ALA A 56 8.90 3.17 -19.62
CA ALA A 56 8.08 2.28 -20.45
C ALA A 56 7.05 1.51 -19.61
N ASP A 57 7.42 1.04 -18.40
CA ASP A 57 6.53 0.29 -17.52
C ASP A 57 5.45 1.19 -16.91
N LEU A 58 5.78 2.44 -16.59
CA LEU A 58 4.78 3.45 -16.17
C LEU A 58 3.67 3.61 -17.22
N LYS A 59 4.03 3.61 -18.51
CA LYS A 59 3.05 3.74 -19.61
C LYS A 59 2.19 2.49 -19.81
N LEU A 60 2.65 1.32 -19.38
CA LEU A 60 1.88 0.07 -19.46
C LEU A 60 0.80 -0.02 -18.38
N ALA A 61 0.94 0.73 -17.28
CA ALA A 61 -0.05 0.80 -16.21
C ALA A 61 -1.20 1.76 -16.58
N ASP A 62 -2.00 1.40 -17.58
CA ASP A 62 -3.06 2.22 -18.15
C ASP A 62 -4.24 2.52 -17.20
N LYS A 63 -4.34 1.80 -16.08
CA LYS A 63 -5.32 2.03 -15.02
C LYS A 63 -4.72 2.66 -13.75
N LEU A 64 -3.49 3.14 -13.81
CA LEU A 64 -2.83 3.85 -12.72
C LEU A 64 -3.03 5.37 -12.87
N SER A 65 -3.50 6.00 -11.80
CA SER A 65 -3.48 7.45 -11.63
C SER A 65 -2.68 7.85 -10.40
N PHE A 66 -2.18 9.08 -10.36
CA PHE A 66 -1.41 9.61 -9.23
C PHE A 66 -2.14 10.77 -8.55
N SER A 67 -2.10 10.86 -7.23
CA SER A 67 -2.72 11.96 -6.48
C SER A 67 -2.02 12.25 -5.14
N THR A 68 -2.13 13.51 -4.70
CA THR A 68 -1.84 13.96 -3.33
C THR A 68 -3.10 14.20 -2.50
N ASN A 69 -4.28 14.13 -3.11
CA ASN A 69 -5.55 14.44 -2.47
C ASN A 69 -6.21 13.18 -1.90
N LEU A 70 -6.51 13.21 -0.60
CA LEU A 70 -7.09 12.09 0.11
C LEU A 70 -8.49 11.70 -0.42
N GLU A 71 -9.26 12.66 -0.95
CA GLU A 71 -10.58 12.35 -1.51
C GLU A 71 -10.50 11.45 -2.76
N ASP A 72 -9.38 11.46 -3.49
CA ASP A 72 -9.23 10.67 -4.72
C ASP A 72 -9.09 9.17 -4.44
N ILE A 73 -8.69 8.79 -3.22
CA ILE A 73 -8.62 7.38 -2.79
C ILE A 73 -9.86 6.91 -2.03
N LYS A 74 -10.86 7.77 -1.82
CA LYS A 74 -12.06 7.45 -1.03
C LYS A 74 -12.93 6.36 -1.65
N GLU A 75 -12.89 6.23 -2.97
CA GLU A 75 -13.61 5.18 -3.69
C GLU A 75 -12.81 3.88 -3.81
N CYS A 76 -11.59 3.82 -3.23
CA CYS A 76 -10.83 2.59 -3.14
C CYS A 76 -11.40 1.64 -2.10
N ASN A 77 -11.06 0.36 -2.25
CA ASN A 77 -11.51 -0.71 -1.37
C ASN A 77 -10.35 -1.41 -0.67
N ILE A 78 -9.17 -1.36 -1.29
CA ILE A 78 -7.95 -1.97 -0.78
C ILE A 78 -6.92 -0.85 -0.69
N TYR A 79 -6.35 -0.66 0.49
CA TYR A 79 -5.33 0.35 0.77
C TYR A 79 -4.04 -0.36 1.13
N ILE A 80 -3.01 -0.27 0.30
CA ILE A 80 -1.71 -0.91 0.53
C ILE A 80 -0.73 0.17 0.99
N ILE A 81 -0.26 0.07 2.23
CA ILE A 81 0.62 1.06 2.86
C ILE A 81 2.07 0.60 2.75
N THR A 82 2.88 1.42 2.07
CA THR A 82 4.29 1.17 1.73
C THR A 82 5.21 2.31 2.20
N VAL A 83 4.83 3.00 3.28
CA VAL A 83 5.59 4.12 3.85
C VAL A 83 6.80 3.65 4.65
N PRO A 84 7.86 4.47 4.77
CA PRO A 84 9.07 4.06 5.47
C PRO A 84 8.85 3.92 6.97
N THR A 85 9.59 3.01 7.59
CA THR A 85 9.73 2.85 9.05
C THR A 85 11.20 3.10 9.45
N PRO A 86 11.68 4.36 9.37
CA PRO A 86 13.08 4.66 9.66
C PRO A 86 13.41 4.34 11.12
N ILE A 87 14.69 4.27 11.44
CA ILE A 87 15.15 4.03 12.80
C ILE A 87 15.52 5.36 13.45
N ASP A 88 15.02 5.61 14.67
CA ASP A 88 15.33 6.79 15.46
C ASP A 88 16.77 6.75 16.03
N LYS A 89 17.20 7.85 16.66
CA LYS A 89 18.54 7.97 17.28
C LYS A 89 18.82 6.91 18.35
N ASN A 90 17.78 6.31 18.92
CA ASN A 90 17.84 5.29 19.97
C ASN A 90 17.70 3.86 19.42
N LYS A 91 17.83 3.68 18.11
CA LYS A 91 17.68 2.38 17.42
C LYS A 91 16.28 1.78 17.52
N ARG A 92 15.25 2.60 17.73
CA ARG A 92 13.84 2.16 17.72
C ARG A 92 13.21 2.51 16.38
N PRO A 93 12.30 1.67 15.86
CA PRO A 93 11.49 2.05 14.70
C PRO A 93 10.71 3.33 15.00
N ASP A 94 10.82 4.31 14.12
CA ASP A 94 9.96 5.48 14.06
C ASP A 94 8.73 5.12 13.23
N LEU A 95 7.60 4.93 13.91
CA LEU A 95 6.32 4.57 13.29
C LEU A 95 5.54 5.79 12.80
N SER A 96 6.04 7.02 13.00
CA SER A 96 5.29 8.24 12.66
C SER A 96 4.74 8.25 11.22
N PRO A 97 5.45 7.77 10.18
CA PRO A 97 4.89 7.70 8.83
C PRO A 97 3.75 6.69 8.71
N LEU A 98 3.85 5.56 9.41
CA LEU A 98 2.87 4.47 9.41
C LEU A 98 1.58 4.89 10.15
N GLU A 99 1.74 5.54 11.30
CA GLU A 99 0.65 6.10 12.11
C GLU A 99 -0.12 7.16 11.31
N LYS A 100 0.58 8.15 10.75
CA LYS A 100 -0.04 9.20 9.91
C LYS A 100 -0.74 8.66 8.67
N SER A 101 -0.19 7.60 8.08
CA SER A 101 -0.84 6.93 6.94
C SER A 101 -2.14 6.27 7.41
N SER A 102 -2.11 5.55 8.53
CA SER A 102 -3.30 4.93 9.12
C SER A 102 -4.36 5.99 9.52
N GLU A 103 -3.94 7.13 10.08
CA GLU A 103 -4.83 8.28 10.37
C GLU A 103 -5.45 8.90 9.12
N SER A 104 -4.73 8.88 8.00
CA SER A 104 -5.24 9.41 6.73
C SER A 104 -6.26 8.42 6.14
N ILE A 105 -5.94 7.13 6.14
CA ILE A 105 -6.83 6.08 5.63
C ILE A 105 -8.10 5.97 6.48
N SER A 106 -8.01 6.11 7.80
CA SER A 106 -9.19 6.03 8.68
C SER A 106 -10.30 7.02 8.31
N LYS A 107 -9.94 8.19 7.75
CA LYS A 107 -10.90 9.24 7.33
C LYS A 107 -11.68 8.90 6.06
N VAL A 108 -11.18 7.96 5.25
CA VAL A 108 -11.79 7.54 3.98
C VAL A 108 -12.23 6.08 3.97
N LEU A 109 -11.92 5.34 5.04
CA LEU A 109 -12.23 3.92 5.19
C LEU A 109 -13.75 3.68 5.23
N LYS A 110 -14.20 2.68 4.49
CA LYS A 110 -15.61 2.26 4.42
C LYS A 110 -15.77 0.81 4.87
N LYS A 111 -17.02 0.41 5.12
CA LYS A 111 -17.35 -0.98 5.46
C LYS A 111 -16.98 -1.93 4.31
N GLY A 112 -16.27 -3.01 4.63
CA GLY A 112 -15.78 -4.02 3.72
C GLY A 112 -14.41 -3.74 3.12
N ASP A 113 -13.76 -2.63 3.50
CA ASP A 113 -12.43 -2.28 3.01
C ASP A 113 -11.33 -3.08 3.71
N ILE A 114 -10.19 -3.21 3.03
CA ILE A 114 -9.01 -3.96 3.50
C ILE A 114 -7.81 -3.03 3.51
N VAL A 115 -7.12 -2.92 4.65
CA VAL A 115 -5.86 -2.18 4.78
C VAL A 115 -4.70 -3.17 4.88
N ILE A 116 -3.81 -3.16 3.90
CA ILE A 116 -2.66 -4.06 3.82
C ILE A 116 -1.40 -3.27 4.13
N TYR A 117 -0.58 -3.77 5.04
CA TYR A 117 0.70 -3.16 5.39
C TYR A 117 1.85 -3.93 4.73
N GLU A 118 2.74 -3.22 4.03
CA GLU A 118 4.00 -3.77 3.49
C GLU A 118 5.24 -3.21 4.19
N SER A 119 5.08 -2.10 4.91
CA SER A 119 6.13 -1.51 5.74
C SER A 119 6.68 -2.51 6.74
N THR A 120 8.01 -2.59 6.84
CA THR A 120 8.68 -3.47 7.81
C THR A 120 8.38 -3.02 9.23
N VAL A 121 7.73 -3.89 10.00
CA VAL A 121 7.34 -3.64 11.40
C VAL A 121 7.62 -4.84 12.29
N PHE A 122 7.53 -4.65 13.61
CA PHE A 122 7.62 -5.74 14.57
C PHE A 122 6.28 -6.51 14.67
N PRO A 123 6.29 -7.79 15.10
CA PRO A 123 5.06 -8.56 15.29
C PRO A 123 4.08 -7.87 16.23
N GLY A 124 2.80 -7.79 15.85
CA GLY A 124 1.76 -7.11 16.61
C GLY A 124 1.60 -5.62 16.28
N CYS A 125 2.50 -5.00 15.51
CA CYS A 125 2.39 -3.57 15.18
C CYS A 125 1.09 -3.22 14.41
N THR A 126 0.63 -4.10 13.52
CA THR A 126 -0.65 -3.90 12.81
C THR A 126 -1.81 -3.85 13.80
N GLU A 127 -1.92 -4.82 14.70
CA GLU A 127 -3.02 -4.96 15.65
C GLU A 127 -2.95 -3.99 16.83
N GLU A 128 -1.75 -3.70 17.33
CA GLU A 128 -1.54 -2.93 18.56
C GLU A 128 -1.39 -1.42 18.30
N VAL A 129 -0.97 -1.02 17.09
CA VAL A 129 -0.74 0.39 16.74
C VAL A 129 -1.70 0.86 15.66
N CYS A 130 -1.75 0.16 14.53
CA CYS A 130 -2.44 0.67 13.35
C CYS A 130 -3.96 0.50 13.44
N VAL A 131 -4.44 -0.67 13.90
CA VAL A 131 -5.86 -0.96 14.06
C VAL A 131 -6.56 0.03 14.99
N PRO A 132 -6.03 0.38 16.19
CA PRO A 132 -6.66 1.38 17.05
C PRO A 132 -6.84 2.74 16.36
N ILE A 133 -5.85 3.20 15.59
CA ILE A 133 -5.93 4.46 14.82
C ILE A 133 -7.02 4.39 13.75
N LEU A 134 -7.13 3.24 13.06
CA LEU A 134 -8.17 3.01 12.06
C LEU A 134 -9.56 3.00 12.69
N GLU A 135 -9.76 2.29 13.81
CA GLU A 135 -11.04 2.26 14.52
C GLU A 135 -11.43 3.64 15.04
N GLU A 136 -10.50 4.37 15.68
CA GLU A 136 -10.75 5.70 16.24
C GLU A 136 -11.15 6.71 15.15
N GLY A 137 -10.41 6.77 14.04
CA GLY A 137 -10.65 7.76 13.00
C GLY A 137 -11.85 7.45 12.10
N SER A 138 -12.21 6.17 11.93
CA SER A 138 -13.31 5.74 11.05
C SER A 138 -14.62 5.49 11.80
N GLY A 139 -14.57 5.21 13.10
CA GLY A 139 -15.71 4.70 13.88
C GLY A 139 -16.16 3.28 13.48
N LEU A 140 -15.39 2.57 12.66
CA LEU A 140 -15.63 1.20 12.24
C LEU A 140 -14.97 0.20 13.20
N THR A 141 -15.48 -1.03 13.25
CA THR A 141 -14.89 -2.10 14.09
C THR A 141 -14.03 -3.06 13.26
N TYR A 142 -12.81 -3.32 13.71
CA TYR A 142 -11.89 -4.28 13.11
C TYR A 142 -12.47 -5.70 13.08
N ASN A 143 -12.23 -6.42 11.98
CA ASN A 143 -12.75 -7.76 11.68
C ASN A 143 -14.28 -7.89 11.63
N LYS A 144 -15.00 -6.77 11.61
CA LYS A 144 -16.46 -6.72 11.41
C LYS A 144 -16.83 -5.80 10.26
N ASP A 145 -16.32 -4.57 10.32
CA ASP A 145 -16.58 -3.53 9.35
C ASP A 145 -15.40 -3.32 8.41
N PHE A 146 -14.15 -3.46 8.86
CA PHE A 146 -12.97 -3.44 7.99
C PHE A 146 -11.98 -4.53 8.40
N TYR A 147 -11.00 -4.80 7.54
CA TYR A 147 -10.05 -5.88 7.73
C TYR A 147 -8.62 -5.42 7.44
N CYS A 148 -7.65 -6.17 7.94
CA CYS A 148 -6.23 -5.89 7.70
C CYS A 148 -5.55 -7.07 7.02
N GLY A 149 -4.50 -6.77 6.27
CA GLY A 149 -3.55 -7.75 5.74
C GLY A 149 -2.11 -7.31 5.99
N TYR A 150 -1.19 -8.23 5.82
CA TYR A 150 0.24 -7.94 5.88
C TYR A 150 0.96 -8.71 4.79
N SER A 151 1.83 -8.02 4.07
CA SER A 151 2.73 -8.61 3.09
C SER A 151 4.09 -7.93 3.21
N PRO A 152 5.00 -8.44 4.06
CA PRO A 152 6.27 -7.75 4.28
C PRO A 152 7.07 -7.71 2.99
N GLU A 153 7.59 -6.52 2.67
CA GLU A 153 8.52 -6.38 1.57
C GLU A 153 9.87 -7.06 1.88
N ARG A 154 10.51 -7.63 0.86
CA ARG A 154 11.78 -8.39 0.96
C ARG A 154 12.77 -8.07 -0.17
N ILE A 155 12.62 -6.93 -0.85
CA ILE A 155 13.57 -6.48 -1.88
C ILE A 155 14.86 -5.87 -1.30
N ASN A 156 15.93 -5.97 -2.09
CA ASN A 156 17.11 -5.14 -1.95
C ASN A 156 17.00 -3.97 -2.94
N PRO A 157 17.03 -2.70 -2.49
CA PRO A 157 17.00 -1.55 -3.40
C PRO A 157 18.11 -1.65 -4.47
N GLY A 158 17.76 -1.39 -5.73
CA GLY A 158 18.68 -1.51 -6.87
C GLY A 158 18.95 -2.94 -7.38
N ASP A 159 18.40 -3.99 -6.77
CA ASP A 159 18.48 -5.36 -7.32
C ASP A 159 17.51 -5.52 -8.50
N LYS A 160 18.08 -5.49 -9.72
CA LYS A 160 17.33 -5.66 -10.98
C LYS A 160 17.00 -7.12 -11.31
N VAL A 161 17.53 -8.08 -10.57
CA VAL A 161 17.28 -9.51 -10.79
C VAL A 161 16.10 -9.97 -9.95
N ARG A 162 16.08 -9.61 -8.65
CA ARG A 162 15.03 -9.95 -7.68
C ARG A 162 14.19 -8.72 -7.36
N THR A 163 13.47 -8.25 -8.38
CA THR A 163 12.51 -7.15 -8.26
C THR A 163 11.29 -7.57 -7.42
N VAL A 164 10.48 -6.60 -6.98
CA VAL A 164 9.29 -6.86 -6.15
C VAL A 164 8.34 -7.90 -6.77
N THR A 165 8.30 -7.97 -8.10
CA THR A 165 7.46 -8.85 -8.93
C THR A 165 8.01 -10.26 -9.10
N LYS A 166 9.25 -10.51 -8.66
CA LYS A 166 9.92 -11.82 -8.83
C LYS A 166 10.14 -12.52 -7.50
N ILE A 167 9.93 -11.82 -6.38
CA ILE A 167 10.10 -12.38 -5.05
C ILE A 167 8.80 -13.06 -4.64
N VAL A 168 8.94 -14.25 -4.06
CA VAL A 168 7.82 -14.93 -3.42
C VAL A 168 7.33 -14.07 -2.25
N LYS A 169 6.15 -13.48 -2.41
CA LYS A 169 5.47 -12.72 -1.36
C LYS A 169 4.97 -13.66 -0.26
N VAL A 170 5.14 -13.22 0.97
CA VAL A 170 4.46 -13.81 2.13
C VAL A 170 3.23 -12.95 2.37
N THR A 171 2.06 -13.56 2.44
CA THR A 171 0.79 -12.86 2.62
C THR A 171 0.09 -13.35 3.89
N SER A 172 -0.62 -12.45 4.55
CA SER A 172 -1.54 -12.79 5.64
C SER A 172 -2.74 -11.86 5.64
N GLY A 173 -3.79 -12.30 6.33
CA GLY A 173 -5.01 -11.53 6.57
C GLY A 173 -5.48 -11.70 8.01
N SER A 174 -6.23 -10.71 8.49
CA SER A 174 -6.76 -10.65 9.84
C SER A 174 -7.83 -11.70 10.15
N THR A 175 -8.35 -12.34 9.10
CA THR A 175 -9.24 -13.51 9.14
C THR A 175 -8.81 -14.50 8.04
N PRO A 176 -9.16 -15.79 8.13
CA PRO A 176 -8.87 -16.77 7.07
C PRO A 176 -9.39 -16.35 5.69
N GLU A 177 -10.57 -15.74 5.64
CA GLU A 177 -11.19 -15.27 4.40
C GLU A 177 -10.39 -14.12 3.78
N ILE A 178 -9.91 -13.18 4.61
CA ILE A 178 -9.10 -12.06 4.15
C ILE A 178 -7.69 -12.51 3.77
N ALA A 179 -7.14 -13.53 4.44
CA ALA A 179 -5.86 -14.11 4.05
C ALA A 179 -5.91 -14.66 2.62
N GLU A 180 -6.99 -15.36 2.24
CA GLU A 180 -7.19 -15.82 0.86
C GLU A 180 -7.36 -14.65 -0.13
N VAL A 181 -8.08 -13.60 0.25
CA VAL A 181 -8.24 -12.41 -0.61
C VAL A 181 -6.89 -11.72 -0.87
N VAL A 182 -6.08 -11.54 0.17
CA VAL A 182 -4.74 -10.95 0.06
C VAL A 182 -3.83 -11.86 -0.77
N ASP A 183 -3.83 -13.17 -0.51
CA ASP A 183 -3.02 -14.12 -1.30
C ASP A 183 -3.38 -14.10 -2.79
N GLN A 184 -4.67 -14.09 -3.13
CA GLN A 184 -5.14 -13.98 -4.51
C GLN A 184 -4.77 -12.65 -5.17
N LEU A 185 -4.80 -11.55 -4.41
CA LEU A 185 -4.38 -10.24 -4.89
C LEU A 185 -2.90 -10.26 -5.30
N TYR A 186 -2.04 -10.77 -4.42
CA TYR A 186 -0.59 -10.78 -4.62
C TYR A 186 -0.11 -11.85 -5.61
N LYS A 187 -0.84 -12.95 -5.82
CA LYS A 187 -0.52 -13.95 -6.88
C LYS A 187 -0.53 -13.38 -8.30
N TYR A 188 -1.08 -12.19 -8.49
CA TYR A 188 -1.08 -11.54 -9.79
C TYR A 188 0.24 -10.88 -10.14
N ILE A 189 1.02 -10.47 -9.14
CA ILE A 189 2.24 -9.68 -9.32
C ILE A 189 3.51 -10.52 -9.15
#